data_AF-A0AAV3SLF6-F1
#
_entry.id   AF-A0AAV3SLF6-F1
#
_cell.length_a   1.000
_cell.length_b   1.000
_cell.length_c   1.000
_cell.angle_alpha   90.00
_cell.angle_beta   90.00
_cell.angle_gamma   90.00
#
_symmetry.space_group_name_H-M   'P 1'
#
loop_
_entity.id
_entity.type
_entity.pdbx_description
1 polymer ?
#
loop_
_entity_poly.entity_id
_entity_poly.type
_entity_poly.pdbx_seq_one_letter_code
_entity_poly.pdbx_strand_id
1 'polypeptide(L)' 'MTDGRTEGQGFKRRGGNESIMSKNSKAKKKRLGKLERQNSRVPAWVIMKTDRDTMRNPKRRNWRRSDTDE' A
#
# COMPACT_ATOMS: atom_id res chain seq x y z
N MET A 1 17.81 58.17 -18.64
CA MET A 1 18.35 57.24 -17.64
C MET A 1 17.54 57.35 -16.36
N THR A 2 16.70 56.36 -16.07
CA THR A 2 16.33 55.94 -14.70
C THR A 2 15.90 54.48 -14.79
N ASP A 3 16.80 53.59 -14.39
CA ASP A 3 16.56 52.17 -14.20
C ASP A 3 15.59 51.93 -13.05
N GLY A 4 14.78 50.87 -13.12
CA GLY A 4 13.82 50.55 -12.07
C GLY A 4 13.18 49.17 -12.17
N ARG A 5 14.03 48.13 -12.05
CA ARG A 5 13.77 46.76 -11.56
C ARG A 5 12.32 46.23 -11.51
N THR A 6 12.15 45.13 -12.24
CA THR A 6 11.26 44.00 -12.02
C THR A 6 10.94 43.67 -10.55
N GLU A 7 9.65 43.57 -10.21
CA GLU A 7 9.19 42.73 -9.11
C GLU A 7 8.01 41.88 -9.58
N GLY A 8 8.31 40.62 -9.91
CA GLY A 8 7.30 39.60 -10.18
C GLY A 8 6.46 39.40 -8.94
N GLN A 9 5.17 39.75 -9.04
CA GLN A 9 4.20 39.46 -8.00
C GLN A 9 4.23 37.96 -7.71
N GLY A 10 4.56 37.64 -6.45
CA GLY A 10 4.90 36.31 -5.99
C GLY A 10 3.86 35.27 -6.39
N PHE A 11 4.34 34.25 -7.12
CA PHE A 11 3.68 32.97 -7.21
C PHE A 11 3.53 32.42 -5.78
N LYS A 12 2.36 32.64 -5.17
CA LYS A 12 1.99 32.03 -3.91
C LYS A 12 2.12 30.52 -4.09
N ARG A 13 3.20 29.95 -3.55
CA ARG A 13 3.33 28.50 -3.39
C ARG A 13 2.20 28.08 -2.45
N ARG A 14 1.07 27.68 -3.03
CA ARG A 14 0.01 27.01 -2.28
C ARG A 14 0.67 25.79 -1.65
N GLY A 15 0.94 25.85 -0.34
CA GLY A 15 1.31 24.71 0.45
C GLY A 15 0.18 23.69 0.36
N GLY A 16 0.34 22.75 -0.57
CA GLY A 16 -0.53 21.59 -0.66
C GLY A 16 -0.27 20.73 0.55
N ASN A 17 -1.13 20.86 1.56
CA ASN A 17 -1.18 19.93 2.67
C ASN A 17 -1.80 18.63 2.14
N GLU A 18 -1.01 17.86 1.40
CA GLU A 18 -1.37 16.54 0.91
C GLU A 18 -1.39 15.55 2.09
N SER A 19 -2.45 15.56 2.90
CA SER A 19 -2.82 14.38 3.68
C SER A 19 -3.53 13.38 2.75
N ILE A 20 -2.82 12.90 1.74
CA ILE A 20 -3.33 11.93 0.77
C ILE A 20 -3.22 10.55 1.43
N MET A 21 -4.38 9.91 1.64
CA MET A 21 -4.64 8.66 2.38
C MET A 21 -4.81 8.78 3.91
N SER A 22 -5.65 7.89 4.45
CA SER A 22 -5.90 7.79 5.89
C SER A 22 -4.57 7.65 6.64
N LYS A 23 -4.48 8.26 7.83
CA LYS A 23 -3.26 8.37 8.66
C LYS A 23 -2.84 7.00 9.23
N ASN A 24 -2.49 6.06 8.36
CA ASN A 24 -1.96 4.77 8.72
C ASN A 24 -0.46 4.89 8.93
N SER A 25 0.01 4.49 10.12
CA SER A 25 1.43 4.47 10.44
C SER A 25 2.21 3.57 9.47
N LYS A 26 3.51 3.85 9.29
CA LYS A 26 4.40 3.03 8.45
C LYS A 26 4.40 1.56 8.90
N ALA A 27 4.27 1.30 10.20
CA ALA A 27 4.19 -0.05 10.75
C ALA A 27 2.92 -0.78 10.29
N LYS A 28 1.75 -0.14 10.40
CA LYS A 28 0.46 -0.69 9.94
C LYS A 28 0.49 -1.01 8.44
N LYS A 29 1.03 -0.10 7.62
CA LYS A 29 1.21 -0.34 6.17
C LYS A 29 2.09 -1.55 5.86
N LYS A 30 3.19 -1.73 6.60
CA LYS A 30 4.09 -2.89 6.41
C LYS A 30 3.39 -4.21 6.76
N ARG A 31 2.64 -4.25 7.85
CA ARG A 31 1.93 -5.46 8.27
C ARG A 31 0.77 -5.80 7.33
N LEU A 32 -0.01 -4.82 6.88
CA LEU A 32 -0.99 -5.00 5.80
C LEU A 32 -0.33 -5.53 4.52
N GLY A 33 0.83 -4.99 4.13
CA GLY A 33 1.60 -5.51 3.00
C GLY A 33 2.15 -6.93 3.21
N LYS A 34 2.33 -7.40 4.45
CA LYS A 34 2.66 -8.80 4.75
C LYS A 34 1.42 -9.69 4.62
N LEU A 35 0.29 -9.24 5.15
CA LEU A 35 -0.98 -9.97 5.11
C LEU A 35 -1.46 -10.18 3.68
N GLU A 36 -1.22 -9.22 2.80
CA GLU A 36 -1.52 -9.34 1.37
C GLU A 36 -0.66 -10.42 0.70
N ARG A 37 0.67 -10.39 0.94
CA ARG A 37 1.57 -11.44 0.40
C ARG A 37 1.19 -12.84 0.87
N GLN A 38 0.78 -12.98 2.13
CA GLN A 38 0.32 -14.25 2.71
C GLN A 38 -0.99 -14.76 2.10
N ASN A 39 -1.80 -13.88 1.49
CA ASN A 39 -3.10 -14.23 0.90
C ASN A 39 -2.97 -14.83 -0.52
N SER A 40 -1.78 -15.28 -0.89
CA SER A 40 -1.51 -15.91 -2.18
C SER A 40 -1.97 -17.38 -2.20
N ARG A 41 -2.18 -17.91 -3.41
CA ARG A 41 -2.47 -19.34 -3.63
C ARG A 41 -1.21 -20.20 -3.44
N VAL A 42 -1.40 -21.48 -3.14
CA VAL A 42 -0.29 -22.46 -3.16
C VAL A 42 0.29 -22.53 -4.58
N PRO A 43 1.63 -22.42 -4.75
CA PRO A 43 2.25 -22.50 -6.06
C PRO A 43 2.01 -23.84 -6.76
N ALA A 44 1.87 -23.82 -8.08
CA ALA A 44 1.55 -25.02 -8.87
C ALA A 44 2.60 -26.13 -8.73
N TRP A 45 3.89 -25.77 -8.66
CA TRP A 45 4.97 -26.75 -8.48
C TRP A 45 4.89 -27.46 -7.12
N VAL A 46 4.38 -26.79 -6.08
CA VAL A 46 4.18 -27.41 -4.76
C VAL A 46 3.09 -28.47 -4.86
N ILE A 47 1.98 -28.16 -5.54
CA ILE A 47 0.86 -29.09 -5.75
C ILE A 47 1.32 -30.33 -6.53
N MET A 48 2.17 -30.16 -7.55
CA MET A 48 2.75 -31.29 -8.29
C MET A 48 3.73 -32.09 -7.43
N LYS A 49 4.50 -31.42 -6.57
CA LYS A 49 5.47 -32.07 -5.68
C LYS A 49 4.81 -32.90 -4.58
N THR A 50 3.60 -32.53 -4.16
CA THR A 50 2.87 -33.14 -3.04
C THR A 50 1.74 -34.05 -3.51
N ASP A 51 1.71 -34.46 -4.78
CA ASP A 51 0.63 -35.29 -5.33
C ASP A 51 -0.78 -34.78 -5.01
N ARG A 52 -0.92 -33.43 -4.96
CA ARG A 52 -2.15 -32.69 -4.63
C ARG A 52 -2.60 -32.73 -3.17
N ASP A 53 -1.77 -33.18 -2.23
CA ASP A 53 -2.09 -33.13 -0.80
C ASP A 53 -2.20 -31.67 -0.28
N THR A 54 -1.41 -30.76 -0.83
CA THR A 54 -1.36 -29.35 -0.38
C THR A 54 -1.99 -28.40 -1.40
N MET A 55 -3.30 -28.50 -1.61
CA MET A 55 -4.01 -27.66 -2.60
C MET A 55 -4.45 -26.28 -2.10
N ARG A 56 -4.83 -26.15 -0.83
CA ARG A 56 -5.47 -24.94 -0.28
C ARG A 56 -4.56 -24.24 0.72
N ASN A 57 -4.52 -22.90 0.66
CA ASN A 57 -3.96 -22.09 1.74
C ASN A 57 -5.01 -21.93 2.86
N PRO A 58 -4.81 -22.53 4.05
CA PRO A 58 -5.77 -22.45 5.14
C PRO A 58 -5.88 -21.04 5.75
N LYS A 59 -4.84 -20.20 5.59
CA LYS A 59 -4.78 -18.82 6.09
C LYS A 59 -5.21 -17.79 5.03
N ARG A 60 -5.92 -18.22 3.98
CA ARG A 60 -6.48 -17.34 2.97
C ARG A 60 -7.59 -16.49 3.59
N ARG A 61 -7.53 -15.18 3.38
CA ARG A 61 -8.40 -14.16 3.98
C ARG A 61 -9.11 -13.36 2.90
N ASN A 62 -10.31 -12.87 3.20
CA ASN A 62 -11.07 -12.04 2.27
C ASN A 62 -11.43 -10.72 2.94
N TRP A 63 -11.08 -9.60 2.33
CA TRP A 63 -11.21 -8.25 2.89
C TRP A 63 -12.62 -7.86 3.35
N ARG A 64 -13.69 -8.48 2.82
CA ARG A 64 -15.08 -8.27 3.29
C ARG A 64 -15.58 -9.29 4.32
N ARG A 65 -14.95 -10.47 4.37
CA ARG A 65 -15.49 -11.63 5.12
C ARG A 65 -14.61 -12.00 6.31
N SER A 66 -13.41 -11.43 6.40
CA SER A 66 -12.42 -11.71 7.43
C SER A 66 -11.89 -10.38 7.92
N ASP A 67 -11.89 -10.20 9.24
CA ASP A 67 -11.27 -9.04 9.88
C ASP A 67 -9.77 -9.29 10.11
N THR A 68 -9.00 -8.22 10.22
CA THR A 68 -7.58 -8.25 10.55
C THR A 68 -7.37 -7.42 11.81
N ASP A 69 -6.61 -7.94 12.77
CA ASP A 69 -6.34 -7.32 14.07
C ASP A 69 -5.42 -6.06 14.03
N GLU A 70 -5.44 -5.26 12.95
CA GLU A 70 -4.60 -4.06 12.74
C GLU A 70 -5.17 -2.76 13.29
#